data_AF-A0A9E0ISF1-F1
#
_entry.id   AF-A0A9E0ISF1-F1
#
_cell.length_a   1.000
_cell.length_b   1.000
_cell.length_c   1.000
_cell.angle_alpha   90.00
_cell.angle_beta   90.00
_cell.angle_gamma   90.00
#
_symmetry.space_group_name_H-M   'P 1'
#
loop_
_entity.id
_entity.type
_entity.pdbx_description
1 polymer ?
#
loop_
_entity_poly.entity_id
_entity_poly.type
_entity_poly.pdbx_seq_one_letter_code
_entity_poly.pdbx_strand_id
1 'polypeptide(L)'
;MDSPLADDVRTILRELLAELGATSARVTREPDERSGVPGRTLPLGGGEFLRVELGARSASPAVDAALEHAARALRAAGRRWEAVALPELVVTSAGSAGPSATRVRERIGAYLLGLAEVPRAQNAVLIDGRGVIASGRALTELEADRWPFIVRRVAAARPPGSSHGELADPDFLALELWYGVTLIVFFEPPYAVDFARHRTRHVARELVALLPMLEPDPAAPAAVLEPPPGS
;
A
#
# COMPACT_ATOMS: atom_id res chain seq x y z
N MET A 1 31.08 -18.76 -4.33
CA MET A 1 30.08 -18.81 -5.41
C MET A 1 28.82 -19.33 -4.78
N ASP A 2 27.76 -18.53 -4.76
CA ASP A 2 26.47 -18.99 -4.24
C ASP A 2 25.91 -20.10 -5.15
N SER A 3 25.25 -21.08 -4.53
CA SER A 3 24.62 -22.17 -5.27
C SER A 3 23.42 -21.63 -6.06
N PRO A 4 23.17 -22.08 -7.31
CA PRO A 4 22.02 -21.63 -8.09
C PRO A 4 20.67 -21.88 -7.39
N LEU A 5 20.58 -22.92 -6.53
CA LEU A 5 19.42 -23.12 -5.67
C LEU A 5 19.25 -21.99 -4.63
N ALA A 6 20.34 -21.49 -4.07
CA ALA A 6 20.31 -20.39 -3.11
C ALA A 6 19.82 -19.09 -3.78
N ASP A 7 20.18 -18.87 -5.04
CA ASP A 7 19.70 -17.73 -5.83
C ASP A 7 18.20 -17.83 -6.15
N ASP A 8 17.72 -19.02 -6.53
CA ASP A 8 16.28 -19.27 -6.74
C ASP A 8 15.47 -19.05 -5.47
N VAL A 9 15.92 -19.62 -4.34
CA VAL A 9 15.27 -19.44 -3.04
C VAL A 9 15.26 -17.97 -2.64
N ARG A 10 16.38 -17.27 -2.80
CA ARG A 10 16.48 -15.84 -2.50
C ARG A 10 15.54 -15.00 -3.36
N THR A 11 15.37 -15.36 -4.63
CA THR A 11 14.44 -14.70 -5.55
C THR A 11 12.99 -14.87 -5.09
N ILE A 12 12.58 -16.10 -4.77
CA ILE A 12 11.23 -16.40 -4.26
C ILE A 12 10.96 -15.64 -2.94
N LEU A 13 11.92 -15.61 -2.01
CA LEU A 13 11.77 -14.89 -0.75
C LEU A 13 11.67 -13.37 -0.95
N ARG A 14 12.42 -12.79 -1.91
CA ARG A 14 12.31 -11.36 -2.25
C ARG A 14 10.96 -11.02 -2.86
N GLU A 15 10.45 -11.85 -3.77
CA GLU A 15 9.14 -11.66 -4.38
C GLU A 15 8.04 -11.69 -3.31
N LEU A 16 8.10 -12.68 -2.41
CA LEU A 16 7.19 -12.80 -1.28
C LEU A 16 7.24 -11.59 -0.34
N LEU A 17 8.44 -11.13 0.01
CA LEU A 17 8.62 -9.92 0.83
C LEU A 17 7.96 -8.71 0.19
N ALA A 18 8.20 -8.54 -1.10
CA ALA A 18 7.67 -7.44 -1.87
C ALA A 18 6.13 -7.53 -1.89
N GLU A 19 5.57 -8.70 -2.23
CA GLU A 19 4.13 -8.96 -2.30
C GLU A 19 3.41 -8.65 -0.97
N LEU A 20 4.01 -9.06 0.14
CA LEU A 20 3.41 -8.92 1.46
C LEU A 20 3.71 -7.59 2.17
N GLY A 21 4.68 -6.81 1.69
CA GLY A 21 5.24 -5.69 2.44
C GLY A 21 5.85 -6.16 3.77
N ALA A 22 6.44 -7.35 3.78
CA ALA A 22 7.02 -7.96 4.97
C ALA A 22 8.42 -7.38 5.28
N THR A 23 8.84 -7.48 6.54
CA THR A 23 10.14 -7.00 7.02
C THR A 23 11.23 -8.03 6.78
N SER A 24 10.91 -9.31 6.93
CA SER A 24 11.83 -10.41 6.64
C SER A 24 11.07 -11.66 6.18
N ALA A 25 11.71 -12.45 5.31
CA ALA A 25 11.27 -13.78 4.94
C ALA A 25 12.46 -14.73 5.02
N ARG A 26 12.27 -15.90 5.61
CA ARG A 26 13.35 -16.87 5.81
C ARG A 26 12.90 -18.30 5.66
N VAL A 27 13.80 -19.14 5.17
CA VAL A 27 13.72 -20.59 5.28
C VAL A 27 14.54 -21.02 6.49
N THR A 28 13.93 -21.75 7.41
CA THR A 28 14.56 -22.23 8.65
C THR A 28 14.13 -23.65 8.96
N ARG A 29 14.93 -24.42 9.70
CA ARG A 29 14.55 -25.72 10.25
C ARG A 29 13.94 -25.63 11.64
N GLU A 30 14.08 -24.47 12.30
CA GLU A 30 13.53 -24.25 13.63
C GLU A 30 12.21 -23.48 13.56
N PRO A 31 11.11 -24.04 14.10
CA PRO A 31 9.80 -23.43 13.97
C PRO A 31 9.63 -22.15 14.83
N ASP A 32 10.44 -21.94 15.88
CA ASP A 32 10.13 -20.96 16.93
C ASP A 32 11.35 -20.17 17.45
N GLU A 33 11.85 -19.21 16.67
CA GLU A 33 12.61 -18.08 17.21
C GLU A 33 11.68 -16.90 17.45
N ARG A 34 11.22 -16.61 18.67
CA ARG A 34 10.33 -15.45 18.89
C ARG A 34 11.11 -14.14 18.67
N SER A 35 10.92 -13.49 17.52
CA SER A 35 11.55 -12.21 17.20
C SER A 35 10.79 -10.99 17.76
N GLY A 36 9.70 -11.20 18.51
CA GLY A 36 8.86 -10.13 19.05
C GLY A 36 7.97 -9.42 18.02
N VAL A 37 8.14 -9.71 16.73
CA VAL A 37 7.37 -9.16 15.60
C VAL A 37 6.25 -10.14 15.20
N PRO A 38 5.05 -9.69 14.79
CA PRO A 38 4.02 -10.56 14.24
C PRO A 38 4.55 -11.37 13.05
N GLY A 39 4.72 -12.68 13.26
CA GLY A 39 5.21 -13.60 12.25
C GLY A 39 4.15 -14.59 11.78
N ARG A 40 4.29 -15.06 10.53
CA ARG A 40 3.60 -16.24 10.00
C ARG A 40 4.62 -17.31 9.68
N THR A 41 4.29 -18.54 10.00
CA THR A 41 5.14 -19.70 9.73
C THR A 41 4.33 -20.74 8.98
N LEU A 42 4.88 -21.26 7.89
CA LEU A 42 4.25 -22.26 7.04
C LEU A 42 5.23 -23.41 6.80
N PRO A 43 4.84 -24.68 7.00
CA PRO A 43 5.74 -25.82 6.82
C PRO A 43 6.03 -26.06 5.34
N LEU A 44 7.29 -26.28 4.99
CA LEU A 44 7.73 -26.63 3.63
C LEU A 44 7.82 -28.14 3.42
N GLY A 45 7.94 -28.91 4.51
CA GLY A 45 8.22 -30.35 4.49
C GLY A 45 9.66 -30.62 4.93
N GLY A 46 10.01 -31.88 5.27
CA GLY A 46 11.39 -32.23 5.66
C GLY A 46 11.90 -31.56 6.95
N GLY A 47 11.02 -31.05 7.79
CA GLY A 47 11.39 -30.27 8.98
C GLY A 47 11.71 -28.80 8.69
N GLU A 48 11.47 -28.32 7.47
CA GLU A 48 11.73 -26.95 7.06
C GLU A 48 10.46 -26.09 7.11
N PHE A 49 10.66 -24.81 7.36
CA PHE A 49 9.61 -23.81 7.54
C PHE A 49 9.95 -22.55 6.75
N LEU A 50 8.93 -22.01 6.07
CA LEU A 50 8.92 -20.64 5.57
C LEU A 50 8.37 -19.74 6.65
N ARG A 51 9.15 -18.77 7.07
CA ARG A 51 8.75 -17.78 8.07
C ARG A 51 8.80 -16.38 7.49
N VAL A 52 7.76 -15.60 7.75
CA VAL A 52 7.64 -14.21 7.30
C VAL A 52 7.27 -13.32 8.47
N GLU A 53 8.03 -12.24 8.66
CA GLU A 53 7.73 -11.20 9.64
C GLU A 53 6.99 -10.05 8.97
N LEU A 54 5.78 -9.78 9.44
CA LEU A 54 4.91 -8.76 8.89
C LEU A 54 5.05 -7.46 9.71
N GLY A 55 5.09 -6.31 9.02
CA GLY A 55 5.17 -5.01 9.69
C GLY A 55 3.94 -4.66 10.55
N ALA A 56 2.80 -5.33 10.32
CA ALA A 56 1.60 -5.22 11.12
C ALA A 56 0.89 -6.58 11.24
N ARG A 57 0.04 -6.74 12.27
CA ARG A 57 -0.82 -7.93 12.40
C ARG A 57 -1.87 -7.92 11.29
N SER A 58 -1.60 -8.63 10.19
CA SER A 58 -2.56 -8.85 9.11
C SER A 58 -3.13 -10.26 9.19
N ALA A 59 -4.46 -10.37 9.21
CA ALA A 59 -5.21 -11.63 9.09
C ALA A 59 -5.89 -11.74 7.72
N SER A 60 -5.31 -11.12 6.69
CA SER A 60 -5.91 -11.08 5.36
C SER A 60 -5.74 -12.43 4.64
N PRO A 61 -6.80 -12.98 4.01
CA PRO A 61 -6.72 -14.17 3.16
C PRO A 61 -5.68 -14.04 2.04
N ALA A 62 -5.39 -12.82 1.59
CA ALA A 62 -4.35 -12.57 0.60
C ALA A 62 -2.94 -12.92 1.11
N VAL A 63 -2.68 -12.73 2.41
CA VAL A 63 -1.40 -13.09 3.04
C VAL A 63 -1.21 -14.60 3.03
N ASP A 64 -2.26 -15.34 3.38
CA ASP A 64 -2.22 -16.80 3.40
C ASP A 64 -2.05 -17.37 1.98
N ALA A 65 -2.73 -16.78 0.99
CA ALA A 65 -2.59 -17.17 -0.41
C ALA A 65 -1.17 -16.95 -0.94
N ALA A 66 -0.55 -15.80 -0.64
CA ALA A 66 0.82 -15.48 -1.03
C ALA A 66 1.84 -16.42 -0.35
N LEU A 67 1.67 -16.71 0.95
CA LEU A 67 2.51 -17.67 1.67
C LEU A 67 2.43 -19.07 1.06
N GLU A 68 1.22 -19.55 0.74
CA GLU A 68 1.02 -20.85 0.08
C GLU A 68 1.59 -20.89 -1.33
N HIS A 69 1.51 -19.78 -2.07
CA HIS A 69 2.13 -19.67 -3.39
C HIS A 69 3.66 -19.75 -3.30
N ALA A 70 4.28 -18.98 -2.40
CA ALA A 70 5.72 -19.01 -2.18
C ALA A 70 6.20 -20.37 -1.66
N ALA A 71 5.47 -21.01 -0.74
CA ALA A 71 5.81 -22.36 -0.27
C ALA A 71 5.76 -23.40 -1.40
N ARG A 72 4.78 -23.31 -2.31
CA ARG A 72 4.74 -24.16 -3.51
C ARG A 72 5.94 -23.91 -4.42
N ALA A 73 6.32 -22.65 -4.62
CA ALA A 73 7.50 -22.28 -5.42
C ALA A 73 8.81 -22.80 -4.79
N LEU A 74 8.99 -22.66 -3.48
CA LEU A 74 10.17 -23.17 -2.75
C LEU A 74 10.28 -24.69 -2.87
N ARG A 75 9.17 -25.43 -2.65
CA ARG A 75 9.16 -26.89 -2.83
C ARG A 75 9.46 -27.29 -4.27
N ALA A 76 8.99 -26.53 -5.26
CA ALA A 76 9.28 -26.77 -6.67
C ALA A 76 10.75 -26.50 -7.00
N ALA A 77 11.35 -25.46 -6.43
CA ALA A 77 12.79 -25.19 -6.54
C ALA A 77 13.62 -26.34 -5.94
N GLY A 78 13.29 -26.80 -4.73
CA GLY A 78 13.95 -27.94 -4.11
C GLY A 78 13.91 -29.21 -4.98
N ARG A 79 12.74 -29.53 -5.56
CA ARG A 79 12.61 -30.66 -6.49
C ARG A 79 13.42 -30.49 -7.77
N ARG A 80 13.42 -29.30 -8.36
CA ARG A 80 14.12 -28.98 -9.62
C ARG A 80 15.64 -29.19 -9.49
N TRP A 81 16.18 -28.85 -8.33
CA TRP A 81 17.60 -28.98 -8.03
C TRP A 81 17.93 -30.27 -7.27
N GLU A 82 16.98 -31.21 -7.16
CA GLU A 82 17.12 -32.48 -6.43
C GLU A 82 17.69 -32.31 -5.01
N ALA A 83 17.33 -31.20 -4.37
CA ALA A 83 17.88 -30.81 -3.08
C ALA A 83 17.26 -31.65 -1.96
N VAL A 84 18.11 -32.27 -1.14
CA VAL A 84 17.68 -32.97 0.08
C VAL A 84 17.10 -31.99 1.11
N ALA A 85 17.62 -30.76 1.13
CA ALA A 85 17.19 -29.68 2.00
C ALA A 85 17.34 -28.34 1.27
N LEU A 86 16.42 -27.41 1.55
CA LEU A 86 16.54 -26.03 1.12
C LEU A 86 17.65 -25.32 1.93
N PRO A 87 18.38 -24.39 1.31
CA PRO A 87 19.34 -23.57 2.03
C PRO A 87 18.61 -22.68 3.06
N GLU A 88 19.11 -22.67 4.30
CA GLU A 88 18.66 -21.72 5.33
C GLU A 88 19.10 -20.32 4.91
N LEU A 89 18.13 -19.50 4.53
CA LEU A 89 18.36 -18.16 4.00
C LEU A 89 17.38 -17.21 4.64
N VAL A 90 17.89 -16.04 5.01
CA VAL A 90 17.09 -14.91 5.46
C VAL A 90 17.24 -13.81 4.41
N VAL A 91 16.10 -13.32 3.93
CA VAL A 91 16.03 -12.06 3.20
C VAL A 91 15.37 -11.06 4.14
N THR A 92 16.09 -10.00 4.46
CA THR A 92 15.55 -8.84 5.17
C THR A 92 15.26 -7.75 4.17
N SER A 93 14.20 -6.99 4.42
CA SER A 93 13.89 -5.77 3.68
C SER A 93 14.88 -4.63 3.97
N ALA A 94 15.95 -4.85 4.75
CA ALA A 94 17.07 -3.94 4.89
C ALA A 94 17.78 -3.79 3.51
N GLY A 95 17.37 -2.75 2.77
CA GLY A 95 17.77 -2.48 1.38
C GLY A 95 16.60 -2.46 0.38
N SER A 96 15.40 -2.89 0.78
CA SER A 96 14.15 -2.77 0.03
C SER A 96 13.35 -1.60 0.61
N ALA A 97 13.40 -0.45 -0.05
CA ALA A 97 12.67 0.76 0.27
C ALA A 97 11.16 0.52 0.44
N GLY A 98 10.69 0.20 1.66
CA GLY A 98 9.27 0.02 1.99
C GLY A 98 8.44 -0.82 1.00
N PRO A 99 7.10 -0.77 1.05
CA PRO A 99 6.31 -1.14 -0.12
C PRO A 99 6.63 -0.17 -1.27
N SER A 100 6.74 -0.68 -2.50
CA SER A 100 6.96 0.19 -3.67
C SER A 100 5.86 1.24 -3.75
N ALA A 101 6.20 2.47 -4.16
CA ALA A 101 5.22 3.54 -4.33
C ALA A 101 4.05 3.10 -5.23
N THR A 102 4.31 2.22 -6.21
CA THR A 102 3.28 1.59 -7.05
C THR A 102 2.27 0.79 -6.23
N ARG A 103 2.71 -0.12 -5.35
CA ARG A 103 1.80 -0.91 -4.51
C ARG A 103 1.00 -0.05 -3.53
N VAL A 104 1.63 0.98 -2.97
CA VAL A 104 0.94 1.95 -2.11
C VAL A 104 -0.17 2.65 -2.89
N ARG A 105 0.12 3.10 -4.12
CA ARG A 105 -0.88 3.72 -5.00
C ARG A 105 -1.99 2.76 -5.40
N GLU A 106 -1.68 1.51 -5.73
CA GLU A 106 -2.68 0.47 -6.02
C GLU A 106 -3.61 0.25 -4.84
N ARG A 107 -3.06 0.17 -3.62
CA ARG A 107 -3.85 -0.01 -2.40
C ARG A 107 -4.71 1.21 -2.08
N ILE A 108 -4.19 2.42 -2.25
CA ILE A 108 -4.98 3.66 -2.17
C ILE A 108 -6.13 3.60 -3.18
N GLY A 109 -5.83 3.24 -4.44
CA GLY A 109 -6.83 3.07 -5.49
C GLY A 109 -7.94 2.10 -5.11
N ALA A 110 -7.62 0.97 -4.49
CA ALA A 110 -8.61 0.01 -4.00
C ALA A 110 -9.54 0.59 -2.92
N TYR A 111 -9.01 1.35 -1.96
CA TYR A 111 -9.84 2.04 -0.96
C TYR A 111 -10.75 3.10 -1.61
N LEU A 112 -10.24 3.85 -2.59
CA LEU A 112 -11.03 4.86 -3.31
C LEU A 112 -12.11 4.21 -4.17
N LEU A 113 -11.81 3.09 -4.83
CA LEU A 113 -12.79 2.33 -5.60
C LEU A 113 -13.91 1.82 -4.70
N GLY A 114 -13.59 1.24 -3.54
CA GLY A 114 -14.60 0.81 -2.57
C GLY A 114 -15.45 1.98 -2.04
N LEU A 115 -14.88 3.18 -1.93
CA LEU A 115 -15.64 4.38 -1.57
C LEU A 115 -16.56 4.86 -2.71
N ALA A 116 -16.13 4.68 -3.97
CA ALA A 116 -16.93 4.96 -5.16
C ALA A 116 -18.05 3.91 -5.44
N GLU A 117 -18.08 2.81 -4.69
CA GLU A 117 -19.14 1.79 -4.74
C GLU A 117 -20.26 2.03 -3.70
N VAL A 118 -20.09 3.02 -2.83
CA VAL A 118 -21.11 3.44 -1.86
C VAL A 118 -22.34 3.99 -2.61
N PRO A 119 -23.58 3.78 -2.12
CA PRO A 119 -24.78 4.31 -2.76
C PRO A 119 -24.66 5.77 -3.18
N ARG A 120 -24.99 6.03 -4.45
CA ARG A 120 -24.94 7.35 -5.12
C ARG A 120 -23.54 7.95 -5.31
N ALA A 121 -22.46 7.31 -4.84
CA ALA A 121 -21.11 7.77 -5.12
C ALA A 121 -20.77 7.53 -6.60
N GLN A 122 -20.28 8.57 -7.27
CA GLN A 122 -19.85 8.50 -8.67
C GLN A 122 -18.36 8.23 -8.77
N ASN A 123 -17.57 8.87 -7.91
CA ASN A 123 -16.12 8.74 -7.86
C ASN A 123 -15.58 9.16 -6.49
N ALA A 124 -14.38 8.70 -6.16
CA ALA A 124 -13.60 9.17 -5.01
C ALA A 124 -12.17 9.46 -5.47
N VAL A 125 -11.65 10.62 -5.07
CA VAL A 125 -10.38 11.15 -5.55
C VAL A 125 -9.56 11.65 -4.36
N LEU A 126 -8.28 11.31 -4.36
CA LEU A 126 -7.31 11.78 -3.39
C LEU A 126 -6.35 12.75 -4.08
N ILE A 127 -6.22 13.95 -3.51
CA ILE A 127 -5.57 15.09 -4.16
C ILE A 127 -4.57 15.71 -3.19
N ASP A 128 -3.39 16.10 -3.70
CA ASP A 128 -2.48 17.00 -2.99
C ASP A 128 -2.43 18.37 -3.68
N GLY A 129 -1.68 19.31 -3.10
CA GLY A 129 -1.52 20.66 -3.68
C GLY A 129 -0.87 20.68 -5.07
N ARG A 130 -0.37 19.55 -5.59
CA ARG A 130 0.28 19.42 -6.90
C ARG A 130 -0.62 18.73 -7.93
N GLY A 131 -1.57 17.90 -7.51
CA GLY A 131 -2.53 17.25 -8.38
C GLY A 131 -3.20 16.02 -7.78
N VAL A 132 -3.77 15.19 -8.66
CA VAL A 132 -4.43 13.95 -8.26
C VAL A 132 -3.37 12.89 -7.91
N ILE A 133 -3.41 12.37 -6.68
CA ILE A 133 -2.57 11.26 -6.22
C ILE A 133 -3.11 9.94 -6.80
N ALA A 134 -4.42 9.74 -6.66
CA ALA A 134 -5.15 8.55 -7.08
C ALA A 134 -6.65 8.84 -7.17
N SER A 135 -7.37 8.04 -7.94
CA SER A 135 -8.83 8.06 -8.02
C SER A 135 -9.39 6.64 -8.11
N GLY A 136 -10.60 6.44 -7.61
CA GLY A 136 -11.30 5.16 -7.73
C GLY A 136 -11.74 4.88 -9.16
N ARG A 137 -12.09 5.93 -9.91
CA ARG A 137 -12.41 5.91 -11.34
C ARG A 137 -11.72 7.07 -12.05
N ALA A 138 -11.60 7.01 -13.38
CA ALA A 138 -11.11 8.14 -14.16
C ALA A 138 -11.97 9.37 -13.90
N LEU A 139 -11.33 10.53 -13.67
CA LEU A 139 -12.06 11.78 -13.48
C LEU A 139 -12.77 12.14 -14.78
N THR A 140 -14.03 12.56 -14.66
CA THR A 140 -14.72 13.24 -15.76
C THR A 140 -14.14 14.64 -15.97
N GLU A 141 -14.39 15.25 -17.13
CA GLU A 141 -13.98 16.64 -17.40
C GLU A 141 -14.50 17.60 -16.32
N LEU A 142 -15.77 17.43 -15.93
CA LEU A 142 -16.40 18.25 -14.89
C LEU A 142 -15.72 18.07 -13.52
N GLU A 143 -15.36 16.84 -13.13
CA GLU A 143 -14.65 16.58 -11.88
C GLU A 143 -13.24 17.19 -11.91
N ALA A 144 -12.55 17.05 -13.05
CA ALA A 144 -11.21 17.60 -13.29
C ALA A 144 -11.18 19.13 -13.16
N ASP A 145 -12.20 19.82 -13.68
CA ASP A 145 -12.32 21.27 -13.60
C ASP A 145 -12.69 21.77 -12.19
N ARG A 146 -13.45 20.97 -11.43
CA ARG A 146 -14.03 21.39 -10.15
C ARG A 146 -13.10 21.18 -8.96
N TRP A 147 -12.32 20.10 -8.93
CA TRP A 147 -11.56 19.75 -7.74
C TRP A 147 -10.62 20.86 -7.23
N PRO A 148 -9.95 21.70 -8.08
CA PRO A 148 -9.06 22.74 -7.57
C PRO A 148 -9.81 23.77 -6.72
N PHE A 149 -11.06 24.06 -7.07
CA PHE A 149 -11.92 24.97 -6.31
C PHE A 149 -12.43 24.32 -5.02
N ILE A 150 -12.78 23.02 -5.06
CA ILE A 150 -13.22 22.27 -3.88
C ILE A 150 -12.12 22.25 -2.81
N VAL A 151 -10.88 21.93 -3.19
CA VAL A 151 -9.72 21.91 -2.27
C VAL A 151 -9.54 23.28 -1.57
N ARG A 152 -9.65 24.38 -2.33
CA ARG A 152 -9.58 25.74 -1.74
C ARG A 152 -10.70 26.01 -0.74
N ARG A 153 -11.94 25.57 -1.04
CA ARG A 153 -13.08 25.74 -0.13
C ARG A 153 -12.93 24.91 1.15
N VAL A 154 -12.42 23.68 1.05
CA VAL A 154 -12.15 22.82 2.22
C VAL A 154 -11.11 23.46 3.14
N ALA A 155 -10.00 23.96 2.57
CA ALA A 155 -8.97 24.65 3.34
C ALA A 155 -9.50 25.92 4.03
N ALA A 156 -10.37 26.68 3.36
CA ALA A 156 -11.02 27.86 3.94
C ALA A 156 -12.09 27.50 5.01
N ALA A 157 -12.66 26.30 4.97
CA ALA A 157 -13.66 25.83 5.92
C ALA A 157 -13.06 25.28 7.23
N ARG A 158 -11.73 25.33 7.41
CA ARG A 158 -11.06 24.88 8.64
C ARG A 158 -11.51 25.72 9.85
N PRO A 159 -12.01 25.07 10.92
CA PRO A 159 -12.23 25.76 12.19
C PRO A 159 -10.92 26.33 12.75
N PRO A 160 -10.94 27.48 13.47
CA PRO A 160 -9.78 27.98 14.18
C PRO A 160 -9.19 26.91 15.11
N GLY A 161 -7.88 26.65 14.99
CA GLY A 161 -7.18 25.62 15.77
C GLY A 161 -7.34 24.19 15.25
N SER A 162 -8.08 23.95 14.17
CA SER A 162 -8.16 22.65 13.50
C SER A 162 -7.11 22.55 12.39
N SER A 163 -6.46 21.39 12.31
CA SER A 163 -5.62 21.01 11.17
C SER A 163 -6.40 20.40 10.01
N HIS A 164 -7.71 20.18 10.15
CA HIS A 164 -8.55 19.49 9.18
C HIS A 164 -9.76 20.35 8.81
N GLY A 165 -10.02 20.46 7.51
CA GLY A 165 -11.22 21.05 6.94
C GLY A 165 -12.17 19.96 6.45
N GLU A 166 -13.47 20.22 6.53
CA GLU A 166 -14.48 19.33 5.96
C GLU A 166 -15.61 20.16 5.35
N LEU A 167 -16.06 19.76 4.17
CA LEU A 167 -17.10 20.45 3.42
C LEU A 167 -18.06 19.43 2.81
N ALA A 168 -19.36 19.62 3.05
CA ALA A 168 -20.41 18.87 2.38
C ALA A 168 -21.23 19.83 1.52
N ASP A 169 -21.42 19.46 0.26
CA ASP A 169 -22.25 20.14 -0.75
C ASP A 169 -23.26 19.11 -1.31
N PRO A 170 -24.31 19.48 -2.06
CA PRO A 170 -25.32 18.54 -2.53
C PRO A 170 -24.81 17.43 -3.45
N ASP A 171 -23.65 17.63 -4.09
CA ASP A 171 -23.06 16.69 -5.05
C ASP A 171 -21.62 16.27 -4.71
N PHE A 172 -21.06 16.71 -3.58
CA PHE A 172 -19.79 16.19 -3.10
C PHE A 172 -19.64 16.28 -1.58
N LEU A 173 -18.80 15.40 -1.05
CA LEU A 173 -18.22 15.51 0.29
C LEU A 173 -16.70 15.58 0.15
N ALA A 174 -16.07 16.54 0.82
CA ALA A 174 -14.62 16.67 0.83
C ALA A 174 -14.09 16.81 2.26
N LEU A 175 -13.01 16.08 2.54
CA LEU A 175 -12.33 16.05 3.83
C LEU A 175 -10.84 16.23 3.59
N GLU A 176 -10.25 17.17 4.30
CA GLU A 176 -8.81 17.28 4.38
C GLU A 176 -8.25 16.28 5.39
N LEU A 177 -7.12 15.68 5.05
CA LEU A 177 -6.30 14.80 5.87
C LEU A 177 -4.82 15.05 5.57
N TRP A 178 -3.92 14.54 6.41
CA TRP A 178 -2.47 14.44 6.17
C TRP A 178 -1.82 15.59 5.35
N TYR A 179 -1.32 16.63 6.03
CA TYR A 179 -0.56 17.73 5.42
C TYR A 179 -1.18 18.37 4.17
N GLY A 180 -2.50 18.58 4.15
CA GLY A 180 -3.19 19.26 3.04
C GLY A 180 -3.69 18.35 1.93
N VAL A 181 -3.55 17.03 2.08
CA VAL A 181 -4.18 16.06 1.18
C VAL A 181 -5.70 16.11 1.36
N THR A 182 -6.44 16.20 0.27
CA THR A 182 -7.91 16.26 0.30
C THR A 182 -8.49 15.00 -0.34
N LEU A 183 -9.37 14.31 0.39
CA LEU A 183 -10.23 13.26 -0.12
C LEU A 183 -11.56 13.87 -0.53
N ILE A 184 -11.92 13.75 -1.81
CA ILE A 184 -13.19 14.22 -2.38
C ILE A 184 -13.98 13.00 -2.85
N VAL A 185 -15.26 12.94 -2.50
CA VAL A 185 -16.21 11.96 -3.02
C VAL A 185 -17.32 12.70 -3.73
N PHE A 186 -17.49 12.42 -5.02
CA PHE A 186 -18.55 12.98 -5.85
C PHE A 186 -19.79 12.08 -5.78
N PHE A 187 -20.96 12.70 -5.73
CA PHE A 187 -22.24 12.00 -5.56
C PHE A 187 -23.27 12.46 -6.58
N GLU A 188 -24.21 11.56 -6.89
CA GLU A 188 -25.47 11.92 -7.51
C GLU A 188 -26.46 12.42 -6.44
N PRO A 189 -26.92 13.69 -6.49
CA PRO A 189 -27.83 14.23 -5.49
C PRO A 189 -29.23 13.59 -5.55
N PRO A 190 -29.96 13.50 -4.43
CA PRO A 190 -29.49 13.68 -3.06
C PRO A 190 -28.71 12.44 -2.59
N TYR A 191 -27.79 12.64 -1.64
CA TYR A 191 -27.09 11.55 -0.94
C TYR A 191 -27.18 11.73 0.58
N ALA A 192 -27.03 10.62 1.31
CA ALA A 192 -27.08 10.62 2.77
C ALA A 192 -25.75 11.14 3.36
N VAL A 193 -25.68 12.44 3.63
CA VAL A 193 -24.45 13.14 4.07
C VAL A 193 -23.79 12.49 5.28
N ASP A 194 -24.55 12.10 6.30
CA ASP A 194 -23.98 11.49 7.52
C ASP A 194 -23.36 10.12 7.26
N PHE A 195 -23.99 9.32 6.40
CA PHE A 195 -23.46 8.02 6.00
C PHE A 195 -22.21 8.17 5.15
N ALA A 196 -22.23 9.09 4.17
CA ALA A 196 -21.06 9.42 3.36
C ALA A 196 -19.90 9.91 4.24
N ARG A 197 -20.17 10.77 5.22
CA ARG A 197 -19.20 11.28 6.19
C ARG A 197 -18.59 10.17 7.03
N HIS A 198 -19.42 9.26 7.55
CA HIS A 198 -18.95 8.12 8.32
C HIS A 198 -18.01 7.21 7.49
N ARG A 199 -18.43 6.84 6.27
CA ARG A 199 -17.62 5.99 5.38
C ARG A 199 -16.32 6.66 4.95
N THR A 200 -16.39 7.94 4.56
CA THR A 200 -15.23 8.72 4.12
C THR A 200 -14.19 8.84 5.23
N ARG A 201 -14.61 9.09 6.48
CA ARG A 201 -13.68 9.14 7.63
C ARG A 201 -13.05 7.79 7.95
N HIS A 202 -13.78 6.69 7.76
CA HIS A 202 -13.20 5.36 7.92
C HIS A 202 -12.09 5.12 6.89
N VAL A 203 -12.36 5.40 5.61
CA VAL A 203 -11.35 5.30 4.55
C VAL A 203 -10.18 6.27 4.78
N ALA A 204 -10.44 7.50 5.19
CA ALA A 204 -9.40 8.49 5.47
C ALA A 204 -8.38 8.00 6.52
N ARG A 205 -8.82 7.27 7.56
CA ARG A 205 -7.92 6.69 8.56
C ARG A 205 -6.97 5.66 7.96
N GLU A 206 -7.46 4.83 7.06
CA GLU A 206 -6.65 3.84 6.33
C GLU A 206 -5.65 4.54 5.39
N LEU A 207 -6.09 5.60 4.70
CA LEU A 207 -5.24 6.38 3.79
C LEU A 207 -4.11 7.12 4.51
N VAL A 208 -4.38 7.67 5.70
CA VAL A 208 -3.36 8.37 6.51
C VAL A 208 -2.18 7.46 6.85
N ALA A 209 -2.40 6.15 7.00
CA ALA A 209 -1.30 5.20 7.23
C ALA A 209 -0.44 4.94 5.97
N LEU A 210 -0.98 5.18 4.77
CA LEU A 210 -0.33 4.90 3.50
C LEU A 210 0.38 6.12 2.90
N LEU A 211 -0.16 7.32 3.10
CA LEU A 211 0.37 8.56 2.52
C LEU A 211 1.84 8.86 2.87
N PRO A 212 2.34 8.63 4.10
CA PRO A 212 3.76 8.82 4.40
C PRO A 212 4.68 7.93 3.54
N MET A 213 4.18 6.79 3.08
CA MET A 213 4.95 5.84 2.25
C MET A 213 5.07 6.30 0.79
N LEU A 214 4.35 7.35 0.39
CA LEU A 214 4.49 7.99 -0.93
C LEU A 214 5.49 9.14 -0.92
N GLU A 215 5.92 9.63 0.25
CA GLU A 215 6.91 10.68 0.32
C GLU A 215 8.27 10.13 -0.13
N PRO A 216 8.98 10.83 -1.04
CA PRO A 216 10.33 10.43 -1.41
C PRO A 216 11.22 10.43 -0.16
N ASP A 217 12.04 9.39 0.01
CA ASP A 217 12.96 9.28 1.14
C ASP A 217 13.82 10.55 1.21
N PRO A 218 13.78 11.32 2.31
CA PRO A 218 14.59 12.54 2.45
C PRO A 218 16.09 12.26 2.43
N ALA A 219 16.51 11.01 2.66
CA ALA A 219 17.90 10.56 2.53
C ALA A 219 18.26 10.06 1.13
N ALA A 220 17.31 9.95 0.20
CA ALA A 220 17.61 9.62 -1.18
C ALA A 220 18.44 10.77 -1.79
N PRO A 221 19.60 10.49 -2.43
CA PRO A 221 20.37 11.53 -3.09
C PRO A 221 19.46 12.22 -4.12
N ALA A 222 19.36 13.55 -4.04
CA ALA A 222 18.58 14.33 -4.98
C ALA A 222 19.00 13.93 -6.39
N ALA A 223 18.07 13.38 -7.17
CA ALA A 223 18.31 13.07 -8.56
C ALA A 223 18.67 14.40 -9.25
N VAL A 224 19.96 14.60 -9.51
CA VAL A 224 20.46 15.74 -10.26
C VAL A 224 19.90 15.57 -11.66
N LEU A 225 18.88 16.36 -11.98
CA LEU A 225 18.43 16.54 -13.36
C LEU A 225 19.63 17.05 -14.16
N GLU A 226 20.19 16.22 -15.02
CA GLU A 226 21.18 16.66 -15.99
C GLU A 226 20.54 17.79 -16.83
N PRO A 227 21.21 18.95 -16.95
CA PRO A 227 20.71 20.02 -17.79
C PRO A 227 20.63 19.53 -19.25
N PRO A 228 19.62 19.97 -20.02
CA PRO A 228 19.47 19.56 -21.40
C PRO A 228 20.75 19.91 -22.19
N PRO A 229 21.17 19.05 -23.13
CA PRO A 229 22.35 19.32 -23.95
C PRO A 229 22.14 20.65 -24.69
N GLY A 230 23.09 21.55 -24.51
CA GLY A 230 23.06 22.92 -25.02
C GLY A 230 22.78 22.96 -26.53
N SER A 231 21.92 23.92 -26.89
CA SER A 231 21.62 24.35 -28.26
C SER A 231 22.81 25.08 -28.87
#